data_AF-A0A3D0I2B0-F1
#
_entry.id   AF-A0A3D0I2B0-F1
#
_cell.length_a   1.000
_cell.length_b   1.000
_cell.length_c   1.000
_cell.angle_alpha   90.00
_cell.angle_beta   90.00
_cell.angle_gamma   90.00
#
_symmetry.space_group_name_H-M   'P 1'
#
loop_
_entity.id
_entity.type
_entity.pdbx_description
1 polymer ?
#
loop_
_entity_poly.entity_id
_entity_poly.type
_entity_poly.pdbx_seq_one_letter_code
_entity_poly.pdbx_strand_id
1 'polypeptide(L)'
;MKRMLVNATQEEELRVALVDGQKLFDLSIELPSREQKKANIYKARISRIEPSLEACFVDYGAQRHGFLPLKEVSKEFFRQQPQGGRMNIRELLSEGQEVIVQVEKEERGTKG
;
A
#
# COMPACT_ATOMS: atom_id res chain seq x y z
N MET A 1 31.97 -16.41 -2.99
CA MET A 1 31.37 -15.69 -1.84
C MET A 1 30.33 -14.76 -2.40
N LYS A 2 29.08 -14.91 -1.95
CA LYS A 2 27.97 -14.04 -2.39
C LYS A 2 28.09 -12.67 -1.74
N ARG A 3 27.95 -11.61 -2.52
CA ARG A 3 28.02 -10.21 -2.09
C ARG A 3 26.93 -9.39 -2.77
N MET A 4 26.46 -8.37 -2.06
CA MET A 4 25.60 -7.33 -2.61
C MET A 4 26.43 -6.05 -2.75
N LEU A 5 26.49 -5.50 -3.95
CA LEU A 5 27.18 -4.25 -4.26
C LEU A 5 26.14 -3.17 -4.52
N VAL A 6 26.23 -2.05 -3.81
CA VAL A 6 25.33 -0.90 -3.96
C VAL A 6 26.13 0.28 -4.47
N ASN A 7 25.71 0.87 -5.60
CA ASN A 7 26.28 2.09 -6.13
C ASN A 7 25.19 3.16 -6.20
N ALA A 8 25.37 4.19 -5.37
CA ALA A 8 24.48 5.35 -5.23
C ALA A 8 25.26 6.66 -5.41
N THR A 9 26.33 6.66 -6.21
CA THR A 9 27.18 7.85 -6.43
C THR A 9 26.50 8.87 -7.34
N GLN A 10 25.71 8.39 -8.30
CA GLN A 10 24.94 9.20 -9.23
C GLN A 10 23.53 9.37 -8.67
N GLU A 11 22.99 10.59 -8.69
CA GLU A 11 21.62 10.85 -8.21
C GLU A 11 20.58 10.33 -9.20
N GLU A 12 20.95 10.19 -10.47
CA GLU A 12 20.07 9.81 -11.57
C GLU A 12 19.78 8.29 -11.61
N GLU A 13 20.63 7.48 -10.98
CA GLU A 13 20.48 6.03 -10.95
C GLU A 13 21.01 5.40 -9.65
N LEU A 14 20.22 4.49 -9.07
CA LEU A 14 20.67 3.59 -8.01
C LEU A 14 20.90 2.21 -8.62
N ARG A 15 22.08 1.63 -8.40
CA ARG A 15 22.43 0.30 -8.92
C ARG A 15 22.71 -0.66 -7.79
N VAL A 16 22.06 -1.82 -7.82
CA VAL A 16 22.27 -2.92 -6.88
C VAL A 16 22.61 -4.19 -7.66
N ALA A 17 23.78 -4.76 -7.39
CA ALA A 17 24.25 -5.97 -8.05
C ALA A 17 24.46 -7.10 -7.03
N LEU A 18 23.98 -8.31 -7.35
CA LEU A 18 24.28 -9.53 -6.63
C LEU A 18 25.39 -10.27 -7.37
N VAL A 19 26.49 -10.56 -6.69
CA VAL A 19 27.66 -11.23 -7.28
C VAL A 19 28.07 -12.44 -6.46
N ASP A 20 28.56 -13.50 -7.12
CA ASP A 20 29.29 -14.58 -6.46
C ASP A 20 30.74 -14.58 -6.93
N GLY A 21 31.65 -14.13 -6.05
CA GLY A 21 33.02 -13.83 -6.43
C GLY A 21 33.08 -12.63 -7.39
N GLN A 22 33.42 -12.88 -8.66
CA GLN A 22 33.44 -11.88 -9.74
C GLN A 22 32.34 -12.09 -10.77
N LYS A 23 31.47 -13.11 -10.59
CA LYS A 23 30.38 -13.40 -11.52
C LYS A 23 29.12 -12.66 -11.09
N LEU A 24 28.58 -11.84 -11.99
CA LEU A 24 27.28 -11.19 -11.82
C LEU A 24 26.16 -12.25 -11.88
N PHE A 25 25.26 -12.19 -10.92
CA PHE A 25 24.07 -13.05 -10.85
C PHE A 25 22.80 -12.26 -11.20
N ASP A 26 22.65 -11.08 -10.61
CA ASP A 26 21.48 -10.22 -10.80
C ASP A 26 21.87 -8.74 -10.71
N LEU A 27 21.14 -7.88 -11.41
CA LEU A 27 21.35 -6.44 -11.47
C LEU A 27 20.01 -5.72 -11.50
N SER A 28 19.79 -4.88 -10.50
CA SER A 28 18.68 -3.93 -10.45
C SER A 28 19.19 -2.52 -10.64
N ILE A 29 18.50 -1.74 -11.47
CA ILE A 29 18.75 -0.31 -11.69
C ILE A 29 17.43 0.42 -11.45
N GLU A 30 17.44 1.36 -10.52
CA GLU A 30 16.30 2.18 -10.16
C GLU A 30 16.55 3.63 -10.59
N LEU A 31 15.57 4.21 -11.28
CA LEU A 31 15.58 5.61 -11.71
C LEU A 31 14.62 6.41 -10.83
N PRO A 32 15.01 7.57 -10.28
CA PRO A 32 14.17 8.37 -9.39
C PRO A 32 12.82 8.79 -10.00
N SER A 33 12.74 8.89 -11.33
CA SER A 33 11.54 9.34 -12.04
C SER A 33 10.39 8.33 -12.07
N ARG A 34 10.61 7.09 -11.62
CA ARG A 34 9.62 6.00 -11.68
C ARG A 34 9.33 5.45 -10.29
N GLU A 35 8.73 6.27 -9.44
CA GLU A 35 8.24 5.83 -8.13
C GLU A 35 7.09 4.83 -8.33
N GLN A 36 7.33 3.54 -8.03
CA GLN A 36 6.27 2.53 -7.95
C GLN A 36 5.73 2.53 -6.52
N LYS A 37 4.43 2.83 -6.39
CA LYS A 37 3.75 2.82 -5.09
C LYS A 37 3.08 1.49 -4.80
N LYS A 38 2.96 0.62 -5.81
CA LYS A 38 2.43 -0.73 -5.63
C LYS A 38 3.19 -1.47 -4.52
N ALA A 39 2.44 -2.15 -3.66
CA ALA A 39 2.89 -2.89 -2.49
C ALA A 39 3.44 -2.06 -1.32
N ASN A 40 3.53 -0.72 -1.43
CA ASN A 40 3.85 0.13 -0.29
C ASN A 40 2.80 -0.02 0.81
N ILE A 41 3.25 0.08 2.06
CA ILE A 41 2.42 -0.03 3.25
C ILE A 41 2.43 1.30 4.00
N TYR A 42 1.25 1.79 4.35
CA TYR A 42 1.05 3.06 5.01
C TYR A 42 0.20 2.89 6.26
N LYS A 43 0.44 3.74 7.26
CA LYS A 43 -0.55 4.01 8.30
C LYS A 43 -1.52 5.06 7.75
N ALA A 44 -2.77 4.69 7.59
CA ALA A 44 -3.81 5.52 6.99
C ALA A 44 -4.94 5.80 7.99
N ARG A 45 -5.73 6.83 7.69
CA ARG A 45 -6.90 7.23 8.47
C ARG A 45 -8.15 7.14 7.60
N ILE A 46 -9.20 6.49 8.09
CA ILE A 46 -10.50 6.46 7.39
C ILE A 46 -11.06 7.88 7.34
N SER A 47 -11.15 8.43 6.14
CA SER A 47 -11.66 9.78 5.87
C SER A 47 -13.18 9.85 5.81
N ARG A 48 -13.81 8.84 5.19
CA ARG A 48 -15.27 8.71 5.05
C ARG A 48 -15.67 7.27 4.79
N ILE A 49 -16.89 6.91 5.20
CA ILE A 49 -17.47 5.58 4.97
C ILE A 49 -18.62 5.68 3.95
N GLU A 50 -18.58 4.85 2.92
CA GLU A 50 -19.57 4.81 1.82
C GLU A 50 -20.31 3.45 1.77
N PRO A 51 -21.46 3.32 2.45
CA PRO A 51 -22.23 2.07 2.48
C PRO A 51 -22.71 1.60 1.11
N SER A 52 -23.05 2.55 0.23
CA SER A 52 -23.51 2.26 -1.13
C SER A 52 -22.47 1.52 -1.97
N LEU A 53 -21.19 1.70 -1.64
CA LEU A 53 -20.07 1.02 -2.29
C LEU A 53 -19.54 -0.18 -1.49
N GLU A 54 -20.13 -0.47 -0.32
CA GLU A 54 -19.57 -1.36 0.70
C GLU A 54 -18.06 -1.08 0.93
N ALA A 55 -17.69 0.19 1.03
CA ALA A 55 -16.28 0.63 1.07
C ALA A 55 -16.05 1.88 1.92
N CYS A 56 -14.80 2.16 2.24
CA CYS A 56 -14.37 3.40 2.88
C CYS A 56 -13.22 4.05 2.10
N PHE A 57 -13.06 5.36 2.27
CA PHE A 57 -11.93 6.08 1.68
C PHE A 57 -10.91 6.39 2.77
N VAL A 58 -9.64 6.12 2.48
CA VAL A 58 -8.54 6.27 3.44
C VAL A 58 -7.59 7.36 3.00
N ASP A 59 -7.23 8.25 3.92
CA ASP A 59 -6.11 9.17 3.75
C ASP A 59 -4.83 8.47 4.20
N TYR A 60 -3.90 8.28 3.26
CA TYR A 60 -2.59 7.66 3.48
C TYR A 60 -1.44 8.62 3.13
N GLY A 61 -1.71 9.92 3.01
CA GLY A 61 -0.72 10.97 2.68
C GLY A 61 -0.54 11.25 1.19
N ALA A 62 -1.33 10.60 0.31
CA ALA A 62 -1.37 10.93 -1.11
C ALA A 62 -2.37 12.08 -1.40
N GLN A 63 -2.27 12.68 -2.59
CA GLN A 63 -3.18 13.75 -3.01
C GLN A 63 -4.64 13.26 -3.11
N ARG A 64 -4.83 11.97 -3.42
CA ARG A 64 -6.15 11.34 -3.47
C ARG A 64 -6.27 10.29 -2.39
N HIS A 65 -7.47 10.21 -1.81
CA HIS A 65 -7.77 9.19 -0.82
C HIS A 65 -7.89 7.84 -1.52
N GLY A 66 -7.31 6.82 -0.89
CA GLY A 66 -7.36 5.45 -1.36
C GLY A 66 -8.76 4.86 -1.19
N PHE A 67 -9.14 3.94 -2.06
CA PHE A 67 -10.37 3.18 -1.98
C PHE A 67 -10.15 1.84 -1.27
N LEU A 68 -10.81 1.62 -0.13
CA LEU A 68 -10.71 0.39 0.67
C LEU A 68 -12.07 -0.31 0.79
N PRO A 69 -12.34 -1.35 -0.01
CA PRO A 69 -13.59 -2.09 0.07
C PRO A 69 -13.65 -3.01 1.30
N LEU A 70 -14.83 -3.19 1.88
CA LEU A 70 -15.04 -3.93 3.13
C LEU A 70 -14.47 -5.35 3.09
N LYS A 71 -14.58 -6.03 1.94
CA LYS A 71 -14.10 -7.39 1.74
C LYS A 71 -12.58 -7.56 1.92
N GLU A 72 -11.81 -6.47 1.79
CA GLU A 72 -10.34 -6.46 1.95
C GLU A 72 -9.93 -5.98 3.35
N VAL A 73 -10.89 -5.67 4.23
CA VAL A 73 -10.61 -5.23 5.60
C VAL A 73 -10.50 -6.44 6.52
N SER A 74 -9.36 -6.57 7.21
CA SER A 74 -9.18 -7.61 8.23
C SER A 74 -10.18 -7.41 9.38
N LYS A 75 -10.72 -8.52 9.91
CA LYS A 75 -11.65 -8.54 11.04
C LYS A 75 -11.06 -7.92 12.31
N GLU A 76 -9.74 -7.85 12.43
CA GLU A 76 -9.04 -7.21 13.55
C GLU A 76 -9.31 -5.70 13.63
N PHE A 77 -9.63 -5.07 12.50
CA PHE A 77 -10.00 -3.65 12.44
C PHE A 77 -11.49 -3.42 12.66
N PHE A 78 -12.30 -4.46 12.87
CA PHE A 78 -13.71 -4.31 13.16
C PHE A 78 -13.93 -3.95 14.62
N ARG A 79 -14.75 -2.93 14.87
CA ARG A 79 -15.11 -2.51 16.23
C ARG A 79 -15.91 -3.58 16.99
N GLN A 80 -16.63 -4.43 16.27
CA GLN A 80 -17.46 -5.50 16.82
C GLN A 80 -17.32 -6.75 15.94
N GLN A 81 -17.32 -7.93 16.57
CA GLN A 81 -17.32 -9.17 15.82
C GLN A 81 -18.69 -9.44 15.17
N PRO A 82 -18.73 -9.96 13.92
CA PRO A 82 -19.98 -10.38 13.30
C PRO A 82 -20.69 -11.46 14.11
N GLN A 83 -21.83 -11.13 14.73
CA GLN A 83 -22.64 -12.07 15.51
C GLN A 83 -23.73 -12.78 14.69
N GLY A 84 -23.68 -12.67 13.35
CA GLY A 84 -24.62 -13.28 12.41
C GLY A 84 -25.38 -12.22 11.60
N GLY A 85 -25.58 -12.49 10.31
CA GLY A 85 -26.18 -11.54 9.35
C GLY A 85 -25.15 -10.68 8.60
N ARG A 86 -25.62 -9.99 7.55
CA ARG A 86 -24.80 -9.08 6.73
C ARG A 86 -24.74 -7.73 7.43
N MET A 87 -23.67 -7.49 8.18
CA MET A 87 -23.49 -6.23 8.93
C MET A 87 -23.09 -5.09 8.00
N ASN A 88 -23.54 -3.87 8.34
CA ASN A 88 -23.23 -2.68 7.58
C ASN A 88 -21.79 -2.23 7.85
N ILE A 89 -21.08 -1.73 6.83
CA ILE A 89 -19.74 -1.15 7.01
C ILE A 89 -19.71 -0.05 8.10
N ARG A 90 -20.80 0.70 8.28
CA ARG A 90 -20.93 1.72 9.34
C ARG A 90 -20.95 1.14 10.75
N GLU A 91 -21.34 -0.11 10.92
CA GLU A 91 -21.31 -0.81 12.21
C GLU A 91 -19.89 -1.33 12.49
N LEU A 92 -19.18 -1.71 11.43
CA LEU A 92 -17.86 -2.32 11.49
C LEU A 92 -16.72 -1.31 11.67
N LEU A 93 -16.77 -0.18 10.97
CA LEU A 93 -15.69 0.81 10.89
C LEU A 93 -16.16 2.19 11.36
N SER A 94 -15.22 3.10 11.64
CA SER A 94 -15.50 4.50 11.98
C SER A 94 -14.64 5.47 11.19
N GLU A 95 -15.19 6.65 10.90
CA GLU A 95 -14.39 7.77 10.41
C GLU A 95 -13.37 8.20 11.48
N GLY A 96 -12.18 8.58 11.04
CA GLY A 96 -11.03 8.88 11.90
C GLY A 96 -10.28 7.65 12.43
N GLN A 97 -10.78 6.44 12.23
CA GLN A 97 -10.10 5.20 12.62
C GLN A 97 -8.78 5.05 11.84
N GLU A 98 -7.72 4.67 12.55
CA GLU A 98 -6.42 4.39 11.94
C GLU A 98 -6.34 2.92 11.52
N VAL A 99 -5.81 2.68 10.32
CA VAL A 99 -5.68 1.36 9.72
C VAL A 99 -4.31 1.25 9.04
N ILE A 100 -3.76 0.04 8.98
CA ILE A 100 -2.58 -0.24 8.15
C ILE A 100 -3.10 -0.70 6.79
N VAL A 101 -2.65 -0.05 5.72
CA VAL A 101 -3.11 -0.34 4.36
C VAL A 101 -1.93 -0.65 3.45
N GLN A 102 -2.17 -1.49 2.45
CA GLN A 102 -1.22 -1.79 1.39
C GLN A 102 -1.80 -1.37 0.04
N VAL A 103 -0.99 -0.72 -0.80
CA VAL A 103 -1.40 -0.35 -2.16
C VAL A 103 -1.39 -1.58 -3.05
N GLU A 104 -2.55 -2.13 -3.37
CA GLU A 104 -2.66 -3.25 -4.32
C GLU A 104 -2.58 -2.76 -5.78
N LYS A 105 -3.22 -1.62 -6.07
CA LYS A 105 -3.33 -1.02 -7.41
C LYS A 105 -3.01 0.47 -7.31
N GLU A 106 -2.16 0.94 -8.21
CA GLU A 106 -1.81 2.36 -8.31
C GLU A 106 -2.97 3.17 -8.89
N GLU A 107 -2.96 4.47 -8.60
CA GLU A 107 -3.95 5.41 -9.11
C GLU A 107 -4.04 5.32 -10.63
N ARG A 108 -5.26 5.12 -11.16
CA ARG A 108 -5.51 5.05 -12.60
C ARG A 108 -6.51 6.13 -13.01
N GLY A 109 -6.02 7.12 -13.75
CA GLY A 109 -6.85 8.22 -14.26
C GLY A 109 -7.36 9.10 -13.13
N THR A 110 -8.66 9.08 -12.84
CA THR A 110 -9.31 9.83 -11.75
C THR A 110 -9.57 9.01 -10.48
N LYS A 111 -9.24 7.70 -10.49
CA LYS A 111 -9.44 6.81 -9.35
C LYS A 111 -8.21 6.81 -8.45
N GLY A 112 -8.43 7.10 -7.17
CA GLY A 112 -7.45 6.95 -6.09
C GLY A 112 -7.33 5.51 -5.62
#